data_AF-A0A183IJM8-F1
#
_entry.id   AF-A0A183IJM8-F1
#
_cell.length_a   1.000
_cell.length_b   1.000
_cell.length_c   1.000
_cell.angle_alpha   90.00
_cell.angle_beta   90.00
_cell.angle_gamma   90.00
#
_symmetry.space_group_name_H-M   'P 1'
#
loop_
_entity.id
_entity.type
_entity.pdbx_description
1 polymer ?
#
loop_
_entity_poly.entity_id
_entity_poly.type
_entity_poly.pdbx_seq_one_letter_code
_entity_poly.pdbx_strand_id
1 'polypeptide(L)'
;MAYDNVTRLLVLKSALQNGKTHIQLVNLNLVRDVTVVSESSGSNSSSTVLPQLNFAKIQKRAREESDKKLRSVCSSRCTREGRRLFLAIRKTIEDVSWDRENIVVLHKVEVRPPYNVDHVEVLSGVDMVNAQSALEHVRKILEKYKRDQSNVDLEKDMDSIPSMASVAISAPPLQTQSSTS
;
A
#
# COMPACT_ATOMS: atom_id res chain seq x y z
N MET A 1 -10.83 -12.59 -30.63
CA MET A 1 -11.79 -12.97 -29.57
C MET A 1 -11.32 -14.26 -28.94
N ALA A 2 -11.67 -14.55 -27.69
CA ALA A 2 -11.31 -15.80 -27.01
C ALA A 2 -12.44 -16.23 -26.07
N TYR A 3 -12.55 -17.53 -25.78
CA TYR A 3 -13.53 -18.09 -24.86
C TYR A 3 -12.80 -19.04 -23.90
N ASP A 4 -13.04 -18.86 -22.60
CA ASP A 4 -12.58 -19.79 -21.58
C ASP A 4 -13.74 -20.66 -21.10
N ASN A 5 -13.61 -21.97 -21.27
CA ASN A 5 -14.69 -22.91 -20.99
C ASN A 5 -14.89 -23.14 -19.49
N VAL A 6 -13.83 -23.06 -18.69
CA VAL A 6 -13.89 -23.36 -17.26
C VAL A 6 -14.62 -22.25 -16.50
N THR A 7 -14.22 -21.00 -16.71
CA THR A 7 -14.85 -19.83 -16.06
C THR A 7 -16.07 -19.31 -16.81
N ARG A 8 -16.33 -19.86 -18.02
CA ARG A 8 -17.35 -19.39 -18.96
C ARG A 8 -17.22 -17.89 -19.24
N LEU A 9 -15.98 -17.42 -19.42
CA LEU A 9 -15.68 -16.03 -19.78
C LEU A 9 -15.52 -15.90 -21.30
N LEU A 10 -16.28 -14.97 -21.89
CA LEU A 10 -16.13 -14.55 -23.29
C LEU A 10 -15.32 -13.25 -23.35
N VAL A 11 -14.27 -13.25 -24.16
CA VAL A 11 -13.40 -12.09 -24.38
C VAL A 11 -13.72 -11.45 -25.73
N LEU A 12 -14.31 -10.26 -25.67
CA LEU A 12 -14.64 -9.43 -26.82
C LEU A 12 -13.53 -8.40 -27.05
N LYS A 13 -13.15 -8.20 -28.31
CA LYS A 13 -12.18 -7.19 -28.73
C LYS A 13 -12.85 -6.25 -29.70
N SER A 14 -12.86 -4.95 -29.39
CA SER A 14 -13.34 -3.88 -30.26
C SER A 14 -12.25 -2.84 -30.49
N ALA A 15 -12.15 -2.31 -31.70
CA ALA A 15 -11.33 -1.14 -31.98
C ALA A 15 -12.12 0.13 -31.65
N LEU A 16 -11.53 1.06 -30.90
CA LEU A 16 -12.10 2.38 -30.70
C LEU A 16 -11.65 3.31 -31.82
N GLN A 17 -12.43 4.37 -32.07
CA GLN A 17 -12.14 5.40 -33.08
C GLN A 17 -10.78 6.10 -32.85
N ASN A 18 -10.27 6.09 -31.61
CA ASN A 18 -8.97 6.64 -31.24
C ASN A 18 -7.78 5.69 -31.49
N GLY A 19 -7.99 4.57 -32.20
CA GLY A 19 -6.97 3.57 -32.49
C GLY A 19 -6.62 2.65 -31.32
N LYS A 20 -7.19 2.85 -30.13
CA LYS A 20 -6.99 1.96 -28.98
C LYS A 20 -7.83 0.69 -29.14
N THR A 21 -7.30 -0.41 -28.63
CA THR A 21 -8.06 -1.66 -28.49
C THR A 21 -8.78 -1.66 -27.15
N HIS A 22 -10.07 -1.98 -27.17
CA HIS A 22 -10.88 -2.23 -25.99
C HIS A 22 -11.19 -3.72 -25.89
N ILE A 23 -10.92 -4.27 -24.70
CA ILE A 23 -11.13 -5.68 -24.38
C ILE A 23 -12.18 -5.75 -23.28
N GLN A 24 -13.25 -6.49 -23.52
CA GLN A 24 -14.30 -6.76 -22.52
C GLN A 24 -14.32 -8.24 -22.19
N LEU A 25 -14.46 -8.53 -20.89
CA LEU A 25 -14.65 -9.89 -20.38
C LEU A 25 -16.10 -10.01 -19.91
N VAL A 26 -16.84 -10.93 -20.50
CA VAL A 26 -18.25 -11.18 -20.20
C VAL A 26 -18.38 -12.55 -19.55
N ASN A 27 -18.89 -12.59 -18.32
CA ASN A 27 -19.18 -13.84 -17.62
C ASN A 27 -20.51 -14.41 -18.13
N LEU A 28 -20.44 -15.48 -18.92
CA LEU A 28 -21.62 -16.08 -19.53
C LEU A 28 -22.53 -16.79 -18.52
N ASN A 29 -22.10 -17.04 -17.27
CA ASN A 29 -23.01 -17.52 -16.23
C ASN A 29 -24.07 -16.49 -15.84
N LEU A 30 -23.80 -15.20 -16.07
CA LEU A 30 -24.73 -14.10 -15.80
C LEU A 30 -25.47 -13.64 -17.05
N VAL A 31 -25.29 -14.32 -18.18
CA VAL A 31 -25.91 -13.98 -19.45
C VAL A 31 -27.06 -14.94 -19.72
N ARG A 32 -28.24 -14.39 -19.97
CA ARG A 32 -29.45 -15.18 -20.26
C ARG A 32 -29.47 -15.71 -21.69
N ASP A 33 -29.01 -14.93 -22.65
CA ASP A 33 -29.07 -15.26 -24.08
C ASP A 33 -27.92 -14.63 -24.85
N VAL A 34 -27.49 -15.29 -25.93
CA VAL A 34 -26.38 -14.85 -26.79
C VAL A 34 -26.80 -15.00 -28.25
N THR A 35 -26.85 -13.87 -28.97
CA THR A 35 -27.21 -13.82 -30.39
C THR A 35 -26.04 -13.35 -31.24
N VAL A 36 -25.76 -14.05 -32.34
CA VAL A 36 -24.74 -13.65 -33.31
C VAL A 36 -25.33 -12.56 -34.23
N VAL A 37 -24.75 -11.36 -34.17
CA VAL A 37 -25.24 -10.20 -34.93
C VAL A 37 -24.67 -10.16 -36.36
N SER A 38 -23.43 -10.58 -36.54
CA SER A 38 -22.80 -10.70 -37.86
C SER A 38 -21.65 -11.71 -37.83
N GLU A 39 -21.51 -12.45 -38.93
CA GLU A 39 -20.35 -13.30 -39.17
C GLU A 39 -19.43 -12.59 -40.16
N SER A 40 -18.16 -12.39 -39.80
CA SER A 40 -17.21 -11.81 -40.74
C SER A 40 -16.82 -12.85 -41.78
N SER A 41 -17.36 -12.72 -42.99
CA SER A 41 -16.95 -13.49 -44.16
C SER A 41 -15.55 -13.07 -44.61
N GLY A 42 -14.55 -13.87 -44.26
CA GLY A 42 -13.32 -14.01 -45.04
C GLY A 42 -12.09 -13.26 -44.54
N SER A 43 -10.96 -13.99 -44.59
CA SER A 43 -9.63 -13.55 -45.02
C SER A 43 -8.99 -12.36 -44.30
N ASN A 44 -7.80 -12.62 -43.73
CA ASN A 44 -6.83 -11.65 -43.18
C ASN A 44 -7.08 -11.17 -41.75
N SER A 45 -6.83 -12.05 -40.79
CA SER A 45 -5.96 -11.61 -39.70
C SER A 45 -4.85 -12.64 -39.59
N SER A 46 -3.62 -12.21 -39.85
CA SER A 46 -2.42 -13.00 -39.57
C SER A 46 -2.64 -13.70 -38.23
N SER A 47 -2.63 -15.04 -38.25
CA SER A 47 -2.58 -15.87 -37.05
C SER A 47 -1.35 -15.40 -36.27
N THR A 48 -1.57 -14.40 -35.41
CA THR A 48 -0.52 -13.80 -34.62
C THR A 48 -0.36 -14.83 -33.54
N VAL A 49 0.57 -15.76 -33.76
CA VAL A 49 0.88 -16.84 -32.82
C VAL A 49 1.01 -16.17 -31.46
N LEU A 50 0.03 -16.43 -30.60
CA LEU A 50 0.02 -15.84 -29.28
C LEU A 50 1.30 -16.32 -28.60
N PRO A 51 2.08 -15.41 -27.99
CA PRO A 51 3.31 -15.81 -27.33
C PRO A 51 2.99 -16.90 -26.31
N GLN A 52 3.74 -17.99 -26.36
CA GLN A 52 3.59 -19.11 -25.44
C GLN A 52 3.81 -18.59 -24.02
N LEU A 53 2.75 -18.63 -23.21
CA LEU A 53 2.81 -18.19 -21.82
C LEU A 53 3.58 -19.22 -21.01
N ASN A 54 4.61 -18.77 -20.31
CA ASN A 54 5.31 -19.62 -19.35
C ASN A 54 4.52 -19.65 -18.04
N PHE A 55 3.58 -20.59 -17.94
CA PHE A 55 2.73 -20.77 -16.76
C PHE A 55 3.52 -20.96 -15.47
N ALA A 56 4.67 -21.64 -15.51
CA ALA A 56 5.53 -21.81 -14.34
C ALA A 56 6.06 -20.46 -13.82
N LYS A 57 6.53 -19.58 -14.72
CA LYS A 57 6.96 -18.21 -14.34
C LYS A 57 5.81 -17.39 -13.79
N ILE A 58 4.62 -17.48 -14.39
CA ILE A 58 3.43 -16.73 -13.93
C ILE A 58 3.00 -17.20 -12.54
N GLN A 59 2.90 -18.51 -12.32
CA GLN A 59 2.55 -19.06 -11.00
C GLN A 59 3.60 -18.73 -9.95
N LYS A 60 4.90 -18.74 -10.31
CA LYS A 60 5.99 -18.33 -9.41
C LYS A 60 5.79 -16.88 -8.96
N ARG A 61 5.57 -15.96 -9.90
CA ARG A 61 5.28 -14.54 -9.58
C ARG A 61 4.02 -14.39 -8.72
N ALA A 62 2.97 -15.14 -9.02
CA ALA A 62 1.74 -15.09 -8.23
C ALA A 62 1.97 -15.53 -6.77
N ARG A 63 2.76 -16.60 -6.57
CA ARG A 63 3.17 -17.07 -5.23
C ARG A 63 4.07 -16.08 -4.51
N GLU A 64 5.06 -15.52 -5.19
CA GLU A 64 5.96 -14.50 -4.63
C GLU A 64 5.18 -13.27 -4.16
N GLU A 65 4.19 -12.81 -4.94
CA GLU A 65 3.37 -11.67 -4.57
C GLU A 65 2.42 -11.99 -3.41
N SER A 66 1.85 -13.20 -3.35
CA SER A 66 1.02 -13.60 -2.20
C SER A 66 1.85 -13.69 -0.91
N ASP A 67 3.05 -14.27 -0.98
CA ASP A 67 3.93 -14.42 0.16
C ASP A 67 4.42 -13.06 0.65
N LYS A 68 4.76 -12.14 -0.26
CA LYS A 68 5.13 -10.76 0.05
C LYS A 68 4.01 -10.01 0.77
N LYS A 69 2.75 -10.20 0.34
CA LYS A 69 1.59 -9.62 1.01
C LYS A 69 1.42 -10.21 2.40
N LEU A 70 1.52 -11.53 2.54
CA LEU A 70 1.36 -12.21 3.83
C LEU A 70 2.42 -11.76 4.85
N ARG A 71 3.69 -11.63 4.44
CA ARG A 71 4.78 -11.12 5.29
C ARG A 71 4.54 -9.69 5.80
N SER A 72 3.72 -8.92 5.10
CA SER A 72 3.39 -7.53 5.45
C SER A 72 2.25 -7.42 6.46
N VAL A 73 1.54 -8.51 6.74
CA VAL A 73 0.37 -8.51 7.62
C VAL A 73 0.84 -8.43 9.08
N CYS A 74 0.42 -7.37 9.75
CA CYS A 74 0.64 -7.20 11.18
C CYS A 74 -0.42 -7.94 11.98
N SER A 75 -0.03 -8.55 13.10
CA SER A 75 -0.99 -9.04 14.09
C SER A 75 -1.73 -7.88 14.76
N SER A 76 -2.86 -8.17 15.42
CA SER A 76 -3.63 -7.17 16.19
C SER A 76 -2.81 -6.51 17.31
N ARG A 77 -1.70 -7.13 17.71
CA ARG A 77 -0.85 -6.71 18.83
C ARG A 77 0.22 -5.69 18.43
N CYS A 78 0.47 -5.50 17.13
CA CYS A 78 1.44 -4.51 16.66
C CYS A 78 1.04 -3.09 17.07
N THR A 79 1.96 -2.32 17.66
CA THR A 79 1.71 -0.92 18.02
C THR A 79 1.73 0.00 16.80
N ARG A 80 1.18 1.22 16.93
CA ARG A 80 1.23 2.24 15.87
C ARG A 80 2.68 2.60 15.51
N GLU A 81 3.54 2.72 16.51
CA GLU A 81 4.97 2.97 16.34
C GLU A 81 5.63 1.84 15.55
N GLY A 82 5.44 0.59 15.96
CA GLY A 82 5.99 -0.57 15.25
C GLY A 82 5.56 -0.59 13.78
N ARG A 83 4.27 -0.36 13.48
CA ARG A 83 3.79 -0.33 12.09
C ARG A 83 4.44 0.78 11.26
N ARG A 84 4.64 1.96 11.84
CA ARG A 84 5.30 3.09 11.17
C ARG A 84 6.78 2.78 10.94
N LEU A 85 7.47 2.19 11.91
CA LEU A 85 8.87 1.78 11.77
C LEU A 85 9.02 0.69 10.71
N PHE A 86 8.15 -0.32 10.71
CA PHE A 86 8.11 -1.36 9.68
C PHE A 86 8.02 -0.76 8.27
N LEU A 87 7.14 0.23 8.07
CA LEU A 87 7.03 0.93 6.79
C LEU A 87 8.32 1.72 6.47
N ALA A 88 8.97 2.32 7.46
CA ALA A 88 10.23 3.03 7.25
C ALA A 88 11.36 2.09 6.82
N ILE A 89 11.50 0.93 7.46
CA ILE A 89 12.49 -0.10 7.08
C ILE A 89 12.16 -0.65 5.70
N ARG A 90 10.88 -0.90 5.41
CA ARG A 90 10.44 -1.46 4.13
C ARG A 90 10.72 -0.57 2.92
N LYS A 91 10.87 0.75 3.13
CA LYS A 91 11.26 1.68 2.06
C LYS A 91 12.68 1.43 1.55
N THR A 92 13.56 0.91 2.40
CA THR A 92 14.98 0.69 2.08
C THR A 92 15.33 -0.78 1.93
N ILE A 93 14.59 -1.68 2.59
CA ILE A 93 14.84 -3.12 2.61
C ILE A 93 13.53 -3.83 2.24
N GLU A 94 13.53 -4.62 1.18
CA GLU A 94 12.30 -5.28 0.71
C GLU A 94 11.89 -6.48 1.58
N ASP A 95 12.86 -7.25 2.07
CA ASP A 95 12.63 -8.46 2.85
C ASP A 95 12.51 -8.13 4.35
N VAL A 96 11.28 -7.77 4.73
CA VAL A 96 10.88 -7.46 6.10
C VAL A 96 9.57 -8.18 6.40
N SER A 97 9.49 -8.78 7.58
CA SER A 97 8.33 -9.54 8.02
C SER A 97 8.03 -9.29 9.50
N TRP A 98 6.83 -9.66 9.91
CA TRP A 98 6.42 -9.65 11.31
C TRP A 98 6.64 -11.02 11.95
N ASP A 99 7.26 -11.05 13.12
CA ASP A 99 7.15 -12.17 14.07
C ASP A 99 6.41 -11.69 15.31
N ARG A 100 5.12 -12.01 15.41
CA ARG A 100 4.19 -11.53 16.45
C ARG A 100 4.11 -10.00 16.54
N GLU A 101 4.93 -9.39 17.40
CA GLU A 101 5.06 -7.94 17.61
C GLU A 101 6.44 -7.42 17.15
N ASN A 102 7.37 -8.32 16.84
CA ASN A 102 8.74 -8.01 16.45
C ASN A 102 8.81 -7.83 14.93
N ILE A 103 9.75 -7.00 14.49
CA ILE A 103 10.05 -6.80 13.06
C ILE A 103 11.30 -7.62 12.74
N VAL A 104 11.18 -8.57 11.82
CA VAL A 104 12.30 -9.38 11.34
C VAL A 104 12.76 -8.87 9.99
N VAL A 105 14.03 -8.53 9.89
CA VAL A 105 14.68 -7.95 8.70
C VAL A 105 15.68 -8.95 8.13
N LEU A 106 15.55 -9.25 6.83
CA LEU A 106 16.44 -10.15 6.08
C LEU A 106 16.61 -11.55 6.70
N HIS A 107 15.68 -11.99 7.56
CA HIS A 107 15.81 -13.20 8.38
C HIS A 107 17.09 -13.25 9.24
N LYS A 108 17.69 -12.08 9.52
CA LYS A 108 18.98 -11.96 10.22
C LYS A 108 18.92 -11.10 11.47
N VAL A 109 18.04 -10.10 11.48
CA VAL A 109 17.95 -9.10 12.55
C VAL A 109 16.51 -9.02 13.01
N GLU A 110 16.31 -8.94 14.31
CA GLU A 110 15.02 -8.67 14.93
C GLU A 110 15.03 -7.31 15.63
N VAL A 111 13.91 -6.60 15.53
CA VAL A 111 13.65 -5.36 16.25
C VAL A 111 12.46 -5.60 17.17
N ARG A 112 12.70 -5.54 18.47
CA ARG A 112 11.68 -5.80 19.50
C ARG A 112 11.09 -4.49 20.03
N PRO A 113 9.80 -4.46 20.45
CA PRO A 113 9.27 -3.37 21.26
C PRO A 113 10.17 -3.13 22.48
N PRO A 114 10.41 -1.87 22.91
CA PRO A 114 9.85 -0.58 22.44
C PRO A 114 10.55 0.02 21.19
N TYR A 115 11.11 -0.79 20.30
CA TYR A 115 11.66 -0.39 19.00
C TYR A 115 12.77 0.69 19.06
N ASN A 116 13.59 0.63 20.11
CA ASN A 116 14.80 1.46 20.22
C ASN A 116 15.98 0.81 19.49
N VAL A 117 17.03 1.61 19.26
CA VAL A 117 18.30 1.15 18.66
C VAL A 117 18.94 0.03 19.51
N ASP A 118 18.74 0.07 20.83
CA ASP A 118 19.22 -0.93 21.79
C ASP A 118 18.44 -2.26 21.71
N HIS A 119 17.22 -2.24 21.15
CA HIS A 119 16.36 -3.41 20.99
C HIS A 119 16.47 -4.02 19.58
N VAL A 120 17.59 -3.77 18.90
CA VAL A 120 17.95 -4.36 17.61
C VAL A 120 19.01 -5.42 17.83
N GLU A 121 18.65 -6.67 17.59
CA GLU A 121 19.49 -7.84 17.88
C GLU A 121 19.59 -8.77 16.66
N VAL A 122 20.66 -9.57 16.63
CA VAL A 122 20.81 -10.63 15.64
C VAL A 122 19.86 -11.76 16.00
N LEU A 123 19.16 -12.28 15.01
CA LEU A 123 18.23 -13.40 15.18
C LEU A 123 18.99 -14.64 15.67
N SER A 124 18.37 -15.37 16.60
CA SER A 124 18.96 -16.61 17.13
C SER A 124 19.27 -17.61 16.01
N GLY A 125 20.50 -18.15 16.01
CA GLY A 125 20.96 -19.10 14.99
C GLY A 125 21.61 -18.49 13.75
N VAL A 126 21.78 -17.16 13.71
CA VAL A 126 22.50 -16.45 12.65
C VAL A 126 23.87 -15.98 13.18
N ASP A 127 24.92 -16.20 12.40
CA ASP A 127 26.26 -15.71 12.76
C ASP A 127 26.30 -14.18 12.80
N MET A 128 26.87 -13.63 13.86
CA MET A 128 27.03 -12.18 14.03
C MET A 128 27.75 -11.52 12.84
N VAL A 129 28.79 -12.18 12.29
CA VAL A 129 29.54 -11.68 11.13
C VAL A 129 28.63 -11.51 9.90
N ASN A 130 27.72 -12.46 9.68
CA ASN A 130 26.80 -12.46 8.54
C ASN A 130 25.63 -11.47 8.71
N ALA A 131 25.32 -11.08 9.95
CA ALA A 131 24.25 -10.15 10.30
C ALA A 131 24.74 -8.72 10.54
N GLN A 132 26.03 -8.49 10.76
CA GLN A 132 26.58 -7.20 11.19
C GLN A 132 26.17 -6.03 10.29
N SER A 133 26.33 -6.17 8.98
CA SER A 133 25.96 -5.12 8.02
C SER A 133 24.45 -4.84 8.01
N ALA A 134 23.62 -5.87 8.14
CA ALA A 134 22.17 -5.71 8.24
C ALA A 134 21.79 -5.00 9.53
N LEU A 135 22.43 -5.37 10.65
CA LEU A 135 22.18 -4.80 11.97
C LEU A 135 22.56 -3.32 12.03
N GLU A 136 23.72 -2.95 11.48
CA GLU A 136 24.15 -1.55 11.39
C GLU A 136 23.22 -0.72 10.50
N HIS A 137 22.80 -1.28 9.35
CA HIS A 137 21.84 -0.61 8.47
C HIS A 137 20.48 -0.40 9.15
N VAL A 138 19.96 -1.41 9.84
CA VAL A 138 18.70 -1.30 10.60
C VAL A 138 18.81 -0.23 11.69
N ARG A 139 19.91 -0.20 12.46
CA ARG A 139 20.14 0.84 13.48
C ARG A 139 20.14 2.25 12.86
N LYS A 140 20.83 2.44 11.74
CA LYS A 140 20.84 3.73 11.02
C LYS A 140 19.46 4.16 10.55
N ILE A 141 18.63 3.22 10.08
CA ILE A 141 17.25 3.49 9.70
C ILE A 141 16.43 3.92 10.93
N LEU A 142 16.58 3.23 12.07
CA LEU A 142 15.89 3.60 13.32
C LEU A 142 16.27 5.00 13.81
N GLU A 143 17.56 5.33 13.80
CA GLU A 143 18.05 6.66 14.19
C GLU A 143 17.47 7.76 13.30
N LYS A 144 17.52 7.54 11.98
CA LYS A 144 16.91 8.47 11.02
C LYS A 144 15.41 8.61 11.28
N TYR A 145 14.71 7.50 11.46
CA TYR A 145 13.27 7.49 11.70
C TYR A 145 12.88 8.29 12.94
N LYS A 146 13.63 8.17 14.04
CA LYS A 146 13.41 8.96 15.26
C LYS A 146 13.64 10.46 15.03
N ARG A 147 14.71 10.81 14.31
CA ARG A 147 14.99 12.19 13.93
C ARG A 147 13.85 12.78 13.07
N ASP A 148 13.41 12.03 12.07
CA ASP A 148 12.33 12.43 11.17
C ASP A 148 11.00 12.61 11.94
N GLN A 149 10.70 11.74 12.93
CA GLN A 149 9.53 11.92 13.80
C GLN A 149 9.61 13.20 14.63
N SER A 150 10.76 13.46 15.27
CA SER A 150 10.93 14.68 16.07
C SER A 150 10.74 15.96 15.24
N ASN A 151 11.14 15.95 13.96
CA ASN A 151 10.95 17.09 13.07
C ASN A 151 9.47 17.28 12.66
N VAL A 152 8.76 16.19 12.39
CA VAL A 152 7.32 16.24 12.04
C VAL A 152 6.47 16.72 13.22
N ASP A 153 6.84 16.36 14.45
CA ASP A 153 6.12 16.83 15.64
C ASP A 153 6.38 18.33 15.88
N LEU A 154 7.61 18.82 15.63
CA LEU A 154 7.95 20.26 15.70
C LEU A 154 7.22 21.10 14.65
N GLU A 155 7.04 20.61 13.42
CA GLU A 155 6.33 21.34 12.36
C GLU A 155 4.83 21.46 12.65
N LYS A 156 4.22 20.45 13.28
CA LYS A 156 2.78 20.48 13.65
C LYS A 156 2.45 21.50 14.74
N ASP A 157 3.39 21.80 15.63
CA ASP A 157 3.20 22.82 16.65
C ASP A 157 3.27 24.25 16.06
N MET A 158 4.00 24.45 14.94
CA MET A 158 4.03 25.75 14.23
C MET A 158 2.76 26.03 13.41
N ASP A 159 2.10 25.00 12.87
CA ASP A 159 0.83 25.17 12.13
C ASP A 159 -0.40 25.31 13.05
N SER A 160 -0.25 25.13 14.36
CA SER A 160 -1.35 25.17 15.34
C SER A 160 -1.54 26.55 15.99
N ILE A 161 -1.03 27.65 15.42
CA ILE A 161 -1.33 29.01 15.90
C ILE A 161 -2.82 29.29 15.65
N PRO A 162 -3.66 29.52 16.68
CA PRO A 162 -5.02 29.98 16.45
C PRO A 162 -4.97 31.39 15.88
N SER A 163 -5.55 31.57 14.69
CA SER A 163 -5.83 32.87 14.09
C SER A 163 -6.73 33.69 15.02
N MET A 164 -6.12 34.57 15.83
CA MET A 164 -6.85 35.59 16.58
C MET A 164 -7.22 36.73 15.64
N ALA A 165 -8.38 36.61 14.98
CA ALA A 165 -9.03 37.74 14.36
C ALA A 165 -10.51 37.78 14.78
N SER A 166 -10.90 38.93 15.33
CA SER A 166 -12.27 39.39 15.66
C SER A 166 -12.71 39.26 17.12
N VAL A 167 -12.14 40.11 17.98
CA VAL A 167 -12.90 40.70 19.08
C VAL A 167 -13.58 41.95 18.50
N ALA A 168 -14.79 41.80 17.99
CA ALA A 168 -15.66 42.93 17.68
C ALA A 168 -16.13 43.52 19.02
N ILE A 169 -15.61 44.70 19.36
CA ILE A 169 -16.09 45.52 20.47
C ILE A 169 -17.53 45.93 20.12
N SER A 170 -18.50 45.29 20.74
CA SER A 170 -19.91 45.63 20.65
C SER A 170 -20.15 46.95 21.41
N ALA A 171 -20.57 47.98 20.69
CA ALA A 171 -21.00 49.26 21.24
C ALA A 171 -22.29 49.09 22.09
N PRO A 172 -22.46 49.84 23.18
CA PRO A 172 -23.61 49.68 24.08
C PRO A 172 -24.87 50.35 23.51
N PRO A 173 -26.08 49.86 23.84
CA PRO A 173 -27.32 50.48 23.39
C PRO A 173 -27.70 51.68 24.26
N LEU A 174 -28.21 52.71 23.58
CA LEU A 174 -28.88 53.88 24.14
C LEU A 174 -30.22 53.44 24.79
N GLN A 175 -30.43 53.71 26.08
CA GLN A 175 -31.78 53.68 26.68
C GLN A 175 -32.13 55.05 27.25
N THR A 176 -33.29 55.52 26.81
CA THR A 176 -33.91 56.80 27.16
C THR A 176 -35.11 56.54 28.08
N GLN A 177 -35.05 57.17 29.26
CA GLN A 177 -36.14 57.78 30.06
C GLN A 177 -36.98 57.03 31.12
N SER A 178 -37.22 57.84 32.17
CA SER A 178 -38.31 57.93 33.16
C SER A 178 -38.18 57.08 34.43
N SER A 179 -38.51 57.51 35.65
CA SER A 179 -38.86 58.77 36.35
C SER A 179 -39.12 58.37 37.82
N THR A 180 -39.35 59.34 38.72
CA THR A 180 -39.67 59.26 40.17
C THR A 180 -38.42 59.35 41.07
N SER A 181 -38.30 60.27 42.04
CA SER A 181 -39.26 61.14 42.74
C SER A 181 -38.71 62.54 42.95
#